data_AF-A0A2A4XGZ5-F1
#
_entry.id   AF-A0A2A4XGZ5-F1
#
_cell.length_a   1.000
_cell.length_b   1.000
_cell.length_c   1.000
_cell.angle_alpha   90.00
_cell.angle_beta   90.00
_cell.angle_gamma   90.00
#
_symmetry.space_group_name_H-M   'P 1'
#
loop_
_entity.id
_entity.type
_entity.pdbx_description
1 polymer ?
#
loop_
_entity_poly.entity_id
_entity_poly.type
_entity_poly.pdbx_seq_one_letter_code
_entity_poly.pdbx_strand_id
1 'polypeptide(L)'
;MKNSLKIVLVLTGLAFSQIGTAQDKTVNDGVFTAAQAETGKNVYDNSCKTCHDMRFYRDILKSYNDQPVLWLWESILGTMPADNPGSLMLDEYTDVIAYILSENGFPAGEAKLDPDNGMDAIKVLSP
;
A
#
# COMPACT_ATOMS: atom_id res chain seq x y z
N MET A 1 13.71 75.84 0.62
CA MET A 1 12.93 75.21 1.70
C MET A 1 12.08 74.09 1.12
N LYS A 2 12.04 72.95 1.82
CA LYS A 2 11.17 71.77 1.66
C LYS A 2 11.69 70.62 0.78
N ASN A 3 12.54 69.82 1.44
CA ASN A 3 12.70 68.38 1.24
C ASN A 3 11.36 67.67 1.10
N SER A 4 11.32 66.61 0.28
CA SER A 4 10.40 65.50 0.47
C SER A 4 11.09 64.21 0.04
N LEU A 5 11.74 63.58 1.03
CA LEU A 5 12.36 62.28 0.96
C LEU A 5 11.26 61.23 0.74
N LYS A 6 11.25 60.57 -0.43
CA LYS A 6 10.36 59.44 -0.69
C LYS A 6 10.99 58.18 -0.08
N ILE A 7 10.44 57.73 1.04
CA ILE A 7 10.79 56.46 1.68
C ILE A 7 10.29 55.33 0.76
N VAL A 8 11.22 54.59 0.17
CA VAL A 8 10.94 53.33 -0.53
C VAL A 8 10.86 52.24 0.54
N LEU A 9 9.64 51.82 0.87
CA LEU A 9 9.39 50.69 1.76
C LEU A 9 9.66 49.40 0.98
N VAL A 10 10.84 48.80 1.18
CA VAL A 10 11.16 47.47 0.66
C VAL A 10 10.43 46.46 1.53
N LEU A 11 9.28 45.96 1.06
CA LEU A 11 8.60 44.79 1.61
C LEU A 11 9.39 43.54 1.20
N THR A 12 10.31 43.11 2.04
CA THR A 12 10.89 41.76 1.97
C THR A 12 9.79 40.74 2.23
N GLY A 13 9.29 40.11 1.17
CA GLY A 13 8.39 38.96 1.26
C GLY A 13 9.13 37.77 1.87
N LEU A 14 8.67 37.31 3.03
CA LEU A 14 9.07 36.03 3.60
C LEU A 14 8.53 34.91 2.68
N ALA A 15 9.43 34.30 1.91
CA ALA A 15 9.13 33.06 1.22
C ALA A 15 8.99 31.94 2.26
N PHE A 16 7.76 31.55 2.56
CA PHE A 16 7.48 30.33 3.30
C PHE A 16 7.78 29.14 2.36
N SER A 17 8.93 28.50 2.54
CA SER A 17 9.21 27.21 1.92
C SER A 17 8.23 26.19 2.49
N GLN A 18 7.23 25.79 1.70
CA GLN A 18 6.38 24.67 2.06
C GLN A 18 7.23 23.39 1.99
N ILE A 19 7.63 22.88 3.15
CA ILE A 19 8.16 21.52 3.27
C ILE A 19 6.95 20.62 3.00
N GLY A 20 6.81 20.14 1.78
CA GLY A 20 5.83 19.11 1.44
C GLY A 20 6.19 17.85 2.21
N THR A 21 5.38 17.49 3.21
CA THR A 21 5.43 16.15 3.78
C THR A 21 5.04 15.19 2.66
N ALA A 22 5.94 14.27 2.27
CA ALA A 22 5.54 13.15 1.43
C ALA A 22 4.44 12.40 2.18
N GLN A 23 3.23 12.37 1.63
CA GLN A 23 2.14 11.61 2.21
C GLN A 23 2.50 10.12 2.08
N ASP A 24 2.38 9.37 3.18
CA ASP A 24 2.63 7.93 3.16
C ASP A 24 1.71 7.27 2.13
N LYS A 25 2.29 6.44 1.25
CA LYS A 25 1.53 5.67 0.26
C LYS A 25 0.72 4.62 0.99
N THR A 26 -0.52 4.41 0.57
CA THR A 26 -1.44 3.46 1.19
C THR A 26 -2.07 2.56 0.13
N VAL A 27 -2.71 1.48 0.56
CA VAL A 27 -3.48 0.60 -0.34
C VAL A 27 -4.61 1.31 -1.11
N ASN A 28 -5.05 2.50 -0.68
CA ASN A 28 -6.02 3.32 -1.43
C ASN A 28 -5.43 3.99 -2.68
N ASP A 29 -4.10 4.02 -2.84
CA ASP A 29 -3.42 4.72 -3.94
C ASP A 29 -3.24 3.85 -5.21
N GLY A 30 -3.99 2.76 -5.35
CA GLY A 30 -3.90 1.90 -6.54
C GLY A 30 -2.58 1.15 -6.61
N VAL A 31 -2.28 0.35 -5.59
CA VAL A 31 -0.92 -0.18 -5.36
C VAL A 31 -0.61 -1.52 -6.00
N PHE A 32 -1.60 -2.12 -6.66
CA PHE A 32 -1.49 -3.38 -7.38
C PHE A 32 -2.20 -3.25 -8.73
N THR A 33 -1.82 -4.08 -9.70
CA THR A 33 -2.49 -4.08 -11.01
C THR A 33 -3.69 -5.02 -11.03
N ALA A 34 -4.65 -4.76 -11.91
CA ALA A 34 -5.78 -5.67 -12.14
C ALA A 34 -5.32 -7.09 -12.53
N ALA A 35 -4.21 -7.21 -13.26
CA ALA A 35 -3.63 -8.50 -13.65
C ALA A 35 -3.08 -9.29 -12.45
N GLN A 36 -2.52 -8.60 -11.44
CA GLN A 36 -2.10 -9.25 -10.19
C GLN A 36 -3.31 -9.76 -9.41
N ALA A 37 -4.38 -8.97 -9.31
CA ALA A 37 -5.60 -9.41 -8.64
C ALA A 37 -6.26 -10.60 -9.36
N GLU A 38 -6.27 -10.61 -10.69
CA GLU A 38 -6.80 -11.73 -11.48
C GLU A 38 -5.97 -13.00 -11.29
N THR A 39 -4.63 -12.89 -11.35
CA THR A 39 -3.74 -14.04 -11.09
C THR A 39 -3.88 -14.52 -9.64
N GLY A 40 -3.94 -13.59 -8.70
CA GLY A 40 -4.09 -13.86 -7.27
C GLY A 40 -5.38 -14.58 -6.91
N LYS A 41 -6.45 -14.37 -7.68
CA LYS A 41 -7.68 -15.14 -7.53
C LYS A 41 -7.44 -16.64 -7.69
N ASN A 42 -6.62 -17.03 -8.67
CA ASN A 42 -6.30 -18.44 -8.89
C ASN A 42 -5.49 -19.01 -7.73
N VAL A 43 -4.54 -18.24 -7.17
CA VAL A 43 -3.78 -18.64 -5.99
C VAL A 43 -4.71 -18.81 -4.78
N TYR A 44 -5.59 -17.85 -4.53
CA TYR A 44 -6.58 -17.93 -3.45
C TYR A 44 -7.47 -19.16 -3.58
N ASP A 45 -7.98 -19.41 -4.79
CA ASP A 45 -8.88 -20.53 -5.07
C ASP A 45 -8.24 -21.90 -4.84
N ASN A 46 -6.93 -22.02 -5.07
CA ASN A 46 -6.22 -23.29 -4.96
C ASN A 46 -5.56 -23.52 -3.60
N SER A 47 -5.08 -22.44 -2.95
CA SER A 47 -4.15 -22.55 -1.82
C SER A 47 -4.68 -21.92 -0.52
N CYS A 48 -5.69 -21.06 -0.58
CA CYS A 48 -6.11 -20.28 0.59
C CYS A 48 -7.55 -20.60 1.02
N LYS A 49 -8.48 -20.65 0.07
CA LYS A 49 -9.93 -20.67 0.38
C LYS A 49 -10.44 -21.91 1.10
N THR A 50 -9.67 -23.00 1.05
CA THR A 50 -10.00 -24.25 1.77
C THR A 50 -10.08 -24.01 3.28
N CYS A 51 -9.27 -23.07 3.80
CA CYS A 51 -9.20 -22.76 5.23
C CYS A 51 -9.65 -21.32 5.56
N HIS A 52 -9.51 -20.37 4.63
CA HIS A 52 -9.72 -18.94 4.86
C HIS A 52 -10.70 -18.34 3.84
N ASP A 53 -11.87 -17.90 4.28
CA ASP A 53 -12.80 -17.15 3.42
C ASP A 53 -12.38 -15.66 3.27
N MET A 54 -13.02 -14.92 2.36
CA MET A 54 -12.73 -13.49 2.19
C MET A 54 -13.11 -12.63 3.41
N ARG A 55 -14.03 -13.11 4.26
CA ARG A 55 -14.37 -12.40 5.51
C ARG A 55 -13.21 -12.46 6.49
N PHE A 56 -12.50 -13.58 6.58
CA PHE A 56 -11.29 -13.70 7.38
C PHE A 56 -10.25 -12.66 6.97
N TYR A 57 -10.00 -12.49 5.67
CA TYR A 57 -9.01 -11.52 5.20
C TYR A 57 -9.42 -10.07 5.47
N ARG A 58 -10.71 -9.74 5.49
CA ARG A 58 -11.18 -8.42 5.96
C ARG A 58 -10.71 -8.14 7.39
N ASP A 59 -10.78 -9.11 8.27
CA ASP A 59 -10.35 -8.94 9.67
C ASP A 59 -8.83 -8.96 9.82
N ILE A 60 -8.10 -9.69 8.97
CA ILE A 60 -6.64 -9.59 8.87
C ILE A 60 -6.20 -8.19 8.43
N LEU A 61 -6.82 -7.61 7.40
CA LEU A 61 -6.47 -6.25 6.96
C LEU A 61 -6.69 -5.21 8.07
N LYS A 62 -7.73 -5.38 8.91
CA LYS A 62 -7.92 -4.53 10.10
C LYS A 62 -6.81 -4.70 11.14
N SER A 63 -6.33 -5.93 11.39
CA SER A 63 -5.25 -6.16 12.36
C SER A 63 -3.90 -5.63 11.88
N TYR A 64 -3.72 -5.50 10.57
CA TYR A 64 -2.55 -4.89 9.94
C TYR A 64 -2.69 -3.39 9.65
N ASN A 65 -3.73 -2.70 10.16
CA ASN A 65 -3.91 -1.27 9.91
C ASN A 65 -2.65 -0.46 10.25
N ASP A 66 -2.28 0.47 9.36
CA ASP A 66 -1.07 1.30 9.42
C ASP A 66 0.26 0.53 9.39
N GLN A 67 0.22 -0.79 9.19
CA GLN A 67 1.43 -1.60 8.98
C GLN A 67 1.81 -1.62 7.49
N PRO A 68 3.10 -1.79 7.18
CA PRO A 68 3.54 -2.05 5.81
C PRO A 68 2.85 -3.28 5.20
N VAL A 69 2.48 -3.19 3.91
CA VAL A 69 2.03 -4.36 3.14
C VAL A 69 3.11 -5.45 3.14
N LEU A 70 4.39 -5.06 3.18
CA LEU A 70 5.50 -6.02 3.24
C LEU A 70 5.41 -6.94 4.46
N TRP A 71 4.97 -6.45 5.61
CA TRP A 71 4.85 -7.29 6.81
C TRP A 71 3.72 -8.31 6.70
N LEU A 72 2.62 -7.95 6.04
CA LEU A 72 1.56 -8.90 5.69
C LEU A 72 2.10 -9.97 4.74
N TRP A 73 2.86 -9.57 3.73
CA TRP A 73 3.48 -10.49 2.77
C TRP A 73 4.45 -11.46 3.43
N GLU A 74 5.37 -10.97 4.27
CA GLU A 74 6.33 -11.78 5.02
C GLU A 74 5.63 -12.75 5.97
N SER A 75 4.54 -12.30 6.61
CA SER A 75 3.74 -13.16 7.49
C SER A 75 3.08 -14.30 6.72
N ILE A 76 2.46 -14.02 5.57
CA ILE A 76 1.83 -15.05 4.75
C ILE A 76 2.91 -16.00 4.20
N LEU A 77 4.03 -15.48 3.69
CA LEU A 77 5.15 -16.29 3.22
C LEU A 77 5.67 -17.25 4.30
N GLY A 78 5.90 -16.74 5.51
CA GLY A 78 6.51 -17.50 6.60
C GLY A 78 5.58 -18.47 7.32
N THR A 79 4.26 -18.33 7.14
CA THR A 79 3.26 -19.11 7.90
C THR A 79 2.27 -19.89 7.04
N MET A 80 2.19 -19.60 5.74
CA MET A 80 1.24 -20.21 4.83
C MET A 80 1.93 -20.83 3.60
N PRO A 81 1.33 -21.89 3.01
CA PRO A 81 0.22 -22.70 3.53
C PRO A 81 0.53 -23.35 4.89
N ALA A 82 -0.48 -23.56 5.74
CA ALA A 82 -0.27 -23.98 7.13
C ALA A 82 0.43 -25.35 7.29
N ASP A 83 0.26 -26.24 6.31
CA ASP A 83 0.89 -27.55 6.25
C ASP A 83 2.28 -27.53 5.58
N ASN A 84 2.58 -26.47 4.81
CA ASN A 84 3.85 -26.32 4.11
C ASN A 84 4.23 -24.84 3.90
N PRO A 85 4.63 -24.09 4.96
CA PRO A 85 4.94 -22.67 4.84
C PRO A 85 6.06 -22.38 3.84
N GLY A 86 5.91 -21.30 3.07
CA GLY A 86 6.91 -20.86 2.09
C GLY A 86 6.95 -21.68 0.80
N SER A 87 5.93 -22.52 0.54
CA SER A 87 5.93 -23.43 -0.61
C SER A 87 5.41 -22.84 -1.92
N LEU A 88 4.78 -21.67 -1.89
CA LEU A 88 4.36 -20.97 -3.12
C LEU A 88 5.53 -20.14 -3.67
N MET A 89 5.44 -19.77 -4.95
CA MET A 89 6.37 -18.82 -5.55
C MET A 89 6.19 -17.41 -4.96
N LEU A 90 7.25 -16.61 -4.92
CA LEU A 90 7.21 -15.25 -4.36
C LEU A 90 6.16 -14.34 -5.06
N ASP A 91 6.02 -14.47 -6.38
CA ASP A 91 4.98 -13.75 -7.13
C ASP A 91 3.57 -14.22 -6.74
N GLU A 92 3.36 -15.51 -6.41
CA GLU A 92 2.04 -16.01 -6.00
C GLU A 92 1.57 -15.41 -4.67
N TYR A 93 2.49 -15.20 -3.72
CA TYR A 93 2.20 -14.48 -2.48
C TYR A 93 1.83 -13.01 -2.73
N THR A 94 2.53 -12.36 -3.67
CA THR A 94 2.29 -10.96 -4.02
C THR A 94 0.93 -10.80 -4.72
N ASP A 95 0.62 -11.69 -5.65
CA ASP A 95 -0.61 -11.68 -6.42
C ASP A 95 -1.82 -12.00 -5.54
N VAL A 96 -1.72 -12.97 -4.61
CA VAL A 96 -2.83 -13.27 -3.70
C VAL A 96 -3.13 -12.10 -2.76
N ILE A 97 -2.12 -11.32 -2.35
CA ILE A 97 -2.35 -10.08 -1.59
C ILE A 97 -3.06 -9.04 -2.44
N ALA A 98 -2.66 -8.85 -3.70
CA ALA A 98 -3.37 -7.96 -4.63
C ALA A 98 -4.85 -8.35 -4.77
N TYR A 99 -5.14 -9.65 -4.88
CA TYR A 99 -6.51 -10.15 -4.94
C TYR A 99 -7.28 -9.89 -3.63
N ILE A 100 -6.68 -10.17 -2.48
CA ILE A 100 -7.27 -9.87 -1.16
C ILE A 100 -7.60 -8.38 -1.02
N LEU A 101 -6.71 -7.49 -1.44
CA LEU A 101 -6.94 -6.05 -1.41
C LEU A 101 -8.10 -5.65 -2.33
N SER A 102 -8.14 -6.20 -3.56
CA SER A 102 -9.23 -5.97 -4.51
C SER A 102 -10.60 -6.40 -3.97
N GLU A 103 -10.70 -7.60 -3.40
CA GLU A 103 -11.95 -8.12 -2.82
C GLU A 103 -12.40 -7.33 -1.57
N ASN A 104 -11.49 -6.58 -0.97
CA ASN A 104 -11.76 -5.70 0.16
C ASN A 104 -11.99 -4.24 -0.25
N GLY A 105 -12.10 -3.94 -1.55
CA GLY A 105 -12.55 -2.66 -2.07
C GLY A 105 -11.45 -1.63 -2.32
N PHE A 106 -10.18 -2.02 -2.20
CA PHE A 106 -9.06 -1.16 -2.59
C PHE A 106 -8.93 -1.11 -4.11
N PRO A 107 -8.69 0.08 -4.70
CA PRO A 107 -8.62 0.21 -6.15
C PRO A 107 -7.35 -0.44 -6.71
N ALA A 108 -7.45 -0.97 -7.93
CA ALA A 108 -6.27 -1.28 -8.72
C ALA A 108 -5.64 0.00 -9.31
N GLY A 109 -4.36 -0.04 -9.63
CA GLY A 109 -3.64 0.99 -10.36
C GLY A 109 -2.66 0.40 -11.38
N GLU A 110 -1.72 1.24 -11.82
CA GLU A 110 -0.77 0.88 -12.88
C GLU A 110 0.57 0.35 -12.35
N ALA A 111 0.84 0.54 -11.05
CA ALA A 111 2.07 0.07 -10.43
C ALA A 111 1.93 -1.40 -9.99
N LYS A 112 2.89 -2.24 -10.38
CA LYS A 112 3.01 -3.60 -9.86
C LYS A 112 3.33 -3.52 -8.36
N LEU A 113 2.57 -4.24 -7.54
CA LEU A 113 2.93 -4.50 -6.16
C LEU A 113 4.15 -5.43 -6.15
N ASP A 114 5.22 -5.07 -5.44
CA ASP A 114 6.52 -5.76 -5.52
C ASP A 114 7.22 -5.74 -4.14
N PRO A 115 7.47 -6.89 -3.50
CA PRO A 115 8.09 -6.94 -2.18
C PRO A 115 9.52 -6.37 -2.17
N ASP A 116 10.21 -6.39 -3.31
CA ASP A 116 11.58 -5.87 -3.45
C ASP A 116 11.60 -4.37 -3.82
N ASN A 117 10.44 -3.75 -4.05
CA ASN A 117 10.34 -2.37 -4.51
C ASN A 117 9.13 -1.62 -3.94
N GLY A 118 9.32 -0.99 -2.78
CA GLY A 118 8.41 0.01 -2.21
C GLY A 118 7.22 -0.53 -1.42
N MET A 119 7.05 -1.86 -1.31
CA MET A 119 6.00 -2.48 -0.49
C MET A 119 6.17 -2.20 1.01
N ASP A 120 7.39 -1.92 1.47
CA ASP A 120 7.73 -1.50 2.83
C ASP A 120 7.17 -0.12 3.19
N ALA A 121 6.99 0.74 2.18
CA ALA A 121 6.46 2.09 2.34
C ALA A 121 4.94 2.18 2.12
N ILE A 122 4.28 1.11 1.66
CA ILE A 122 2.82 1.09 1.44
C ILE A 122 2.13 0.64 2.72
N LYS A 123 1.25 1.48 3.28
CA LYS A 123 0.46 1.15 4.46
C LYS A 123 -0.84 0.43 4.12
N VAL A 124 -1.13 -0.63 4.86
CA VAL A 124 -2.44 -1.28 4.88
C VAL A 124 -3.44 -0.38 5.58
N LEU A 125 -4.65 -0.30 5.03
CA LEU A 125 -5.79 0.37 5.63
C LEU A 125 -6.87 -0.66 5.96
N SER A 126 -7.66 -0.37 6.99
CA SER A 126 -8.85 -1.14 7.31
C SER A 126 -9.94 -0.89 6.25
N PRO A 127 -10.49 -1.94 5.60
CA PRO A 127 -11.57 -1.83 4.63
C PRO A 127 -12.97 -1.77 5.25
#